data_AF-A0A7C5Q1Q9-F1
#
_entry.id   AF-A0A7C5Q1Q9-F1
#
_cell.length_a   1.000
_cell.length_b   1.000
_cell.length_c   1.000
_cell.angle_alpha   90.00
_cell.angle_beta   90.00
_cell.angle_gamma   90.00
#
_symmetry.space_group_name_H-M   'P 1'
#
loop_
_entity.id
_entity.type
_entity.pdbx_description
1 polymer ?
#
loop_
_entity_poly.entity_id
_entity_poly.type
_entity_poly.pdbx_seq_one_letter_code
_entity_poly.pdbx_strand_id
1 'polypeptide(L)' 'MDSLAGLKRTHHCNGLGASDIGKEVVLMGWVLRRRDHGGVIFID' A
#
# COMPACT_ATOMS: atom_id res chain seq x y z
N MET A 1 -18.59 -10.56 4.23
CA MET A 1 -17.44 -9.96 3.50
C MET A 1 -17.01 -8.76 4.34
N ASP A 2 -16.13 -8.98 5.30
CA ASP A 2 -15.47 -7.91 6.05
C ASP A 2 -14.01 -8.34 6.25
N SER A 3 -13.17 -8.02 5.27
CA SER A 3 -11.76 -8.46 5.21
C SER A 3 -10.78 -7.43 5.76
N LEU A 4 -11.25 -6.37 6.40
CA LEU A 4 -10.44 -5.28 6.96
C LEU A 4 -10.35 -5.32 8.49
N ALA A 5 -10.97 -6.31 9.14
CA ALA A 5 -11.01 -6.41 10.60
C ALA A 5 -9.58 -6.47 11.18
N GLY A 6 -9.24 -5.51 12.04
CA GLY A 6 -7.93 -5.39 12.69
C GLY A 6 -6.88 -4.60 11.92
N LEU A 7 -7.10 -4.28 10.64
CA LEU A 7 -6.17 -3.44 9.86
C LEU A 7 -6.46 -1.96 10.11
N LYS A 8 -5.41 -1.20 10.45
CA LYS A 8 -5.46 0.26 10.61
C LYS A 8 -4.41 0.90 9.75
N ARG A 9 -4.77 1.99 9.04
CA ARG A 9 -3.82 2.79 8.27
C ARG A 9 -2.67 3.26 9.17
N THR A 10 -1.45 2.94 8.76
CA THR A 10 -0.22 3.32 9.48
C THR A 10 0.37 4.62 8.95
N HIS A 11 0.32 4.84 7.63
CA HIS A 11 0.88 5.99 6.94
C HIS A 11 -0.07 6.48 5.85
N HIS A 12 0.11 7.72 5.41
CA HIS A 12 -0.48 8.21 4.16
C HIS A 12 0.34 7.70 2.95
N CYS A 13 -0.28 7.50 1.79
CA CYS A 13 0.40 6.94 0.61
C CYS A 13 1.63 7.74 0.15
N ASN A 14 1.64 9.05 0.40
CA ASN A 14 2.76 9.96 0.10
C ASN A 14 3.70 10.20 1.29
N GLY A 15 3.54 9.46 2.38
CA GLY A 15 4.25 9.68 3.65
C GLY A 15 5.43 8.74 3.90
N LEU A 16 5.69 7.77 3.02
CA LEU A 16 6.80 6.83 3.18
C LEU A 16 8.12 7.43 2.68
N GLY A 17 9.21 7.18 3.42
CA GLY A 17 10.55 7.61 3.05
C GLY A 17 11.64 6.59 3.38
N ALA A 18 12.90 6.97 3.21
CA ALA A 18 14.05 6.09 3.45
C ALA A 18 14.15 5.58 4.91
N SER A 19 13.59 6.32 5.87
CA SER A 19 13.52 5.94 7.28
C SER A 19 12.60 4.74 7.57
N ASP A 20 11.80 4.32 6.59
CA ASP A 20 10.80 3.25 6.76
C ASP A 20 11.23 1.92 6.14
N ILE A 21 12.45 1.85 5.59
CA ILE A 21 13.01 0.62 5.05
C ILE A 21 13.00 -0.48 6.12
N GLY A 22 12.45 -1.64 5.75
CA GLY A 22 12.35 -2.81 6.62
C GLY A 22 11.15 -2.81 7.59
N LYS A 23 10.33 -1.76 7.62
CA LYS A 23 9.11 -1.73 8.45
C LYS A 23 7.93 -2.36 7.71
N GLU A 24 7.08 -3.06 8.46
CA GLU A 24 5.75 -3.46 7.98
C GLU A 24 4.78 -2.28 8.06
N VAL A 25 4.05 -2.01 6.98
CA VAL A 25 3.13 -0.87 6.90
C VAL A 25 1.81 -1.26 6.27
N VAL A 26 0.73 -0.61 6.71
CA VAL A 26 -0.60 -0.70 6.12
C VAL A 26 -0.95 0.64 5.48
N LEU A 27 -1.14 0.63 4.16
CA LEU A 27 -1.64 1.76 3.38
C LEU A 27 -3.12 1.54 3.04
N MET A 28 -3.89 2.63 3.01
CA MET A 28 -5.30 2.62 2.65
C MET A 28 -5.59 3.84 1.78
N GLY A 29 -6.13 3.62 0.59
CA GLY A 29 -6.38 4.66 -0.39
C GLY A 29 -7.07 4.13 -1.65
N TRP A 30 -7.12 4.97 -2.68
CA TRP A 30 -7.66 4.61 -3.98
C TRP A 30 -6.56 4.18 -4.93
N VAL A 31 -6.87 3.22 -5.80
CA VAL A 31 -6.01 2.84 -6.91
C VAL A 31 -6.13 3.90 -8.00
N LEU A 32 -5.08 4.69 -8.20
CA LEU A 32 -5.03 5.68 -9.28
C LEU A 32 -4.68 5.02 -10.60
N ARG A 33 -3.70 4.12 -10.60
CA ARG A 33 -3.25 3.42 -11.82
C ARG A 33 -2.82 2.00 -11.51
N ARG A 34 -3.19 1.08 -12.40
CA ARG A 34 -2.67 -0.30 -12.43
C ARG A 34 -1.80 -0.50 -13.65
N ARG A 35 -0.64 -1.11 -13.47
CA ARG A 35 0.25 -1.53 -14.56
C ARG A 35 0.65 -2.99 -14.36
N ASP A 36 0.58 -3.76 -15.43
CA ASP A 36 0.93 -5.19 -15.44
C ASP A 36 2.17 -5.38 -16.33
N HIS A 37 3.20 -6.02 -15.77
CA HIS A 37 4.45 -6.32 -16.47
C HIS A 37 4.74 -7.83 -16.49
N GLY A 38 3.71 -8.65 -16.69
CA GLY A 38 3.89 -10.08 -17.01
C GLY A 38 4.48 -10.89 -15.85
N GLY A 39 4.03 -10.61 -14.63
CA GLY A 39 4.49 -11.29 -13.41
C GLY A 39 4.52 -10.40 -12.17
N VAL A 40 4.43 -9.08 -12.37
CA VAL A 40 4.34 -8.09 -11.30
C VAL A 40 3.25 -7.08 -11.63
N ILE A 41 2.43 -6.77 -10.62
CA ILE A 41 1.41 -5.73 -10.69
C ILE A 41 1.90 -4.53 -9.88
N PHE A 42 1.93 -3.37 -10.52
CA PHE A 42 2.20 -2.10 -9.88
C PHE A 42 0.90 -1.32 -9.73
N ILE A 43 0.71 -0.77 -8.53
CA ILE A 43 -0.41 0.11 -8.18
C ILE A 43 0.19 1.45 -7.74
N ASP A 44 -0.27 2.52 -8.37
CA ASP A 44 -0.16 3.88 -7.83
C ASP A 44 -1.41 4.21 -7.00
#